data_AF-A0A3C1B1D8-F1
#
_entry.id   AF-A0A3C1B1D8-F1
#
_cell.length_a   1.000
_cell.length_b   1.000
_cell.length_c   1.000
_cell.angle_alpha   90.00
_cell.angle_beta   90.00
_cell.angle_gamma   90.00
#
_symmetry.space_group_name_H-M   'P 1'
#
loop_
_entity.id
_entity.type
_entity.pdbx_description
1 polymer ?
#
loop_
_entity_poly.entity_id
_entity_poly.type
_entity_poly.pdbx_seq_one_letter_code
_entity_poly.pdbx_strand_id
1 'polypeptide(L)'
;MNLYYKRFYLLSLAALLILSAYPLINGIRMAFFSIRNGAVEPEQYARYVVPYAAMCLAVLLFACFQPLLLRLKRRALPISLIGTYGIFIAIEQFYERIQIHTTGMALVDTATLTADPNLPTATIDIWQASLCIASPLTLGSSVAYASADRYLYVMGSNTYKIHYYLISLVLITMICVLIDGIGRQIREHSADRQKPLIMQGVATAALLSLCIFANTTAFFRQAGGIQTPLASILTSLFFVILGTAAGIYAGSFFLKKSSKTGLVMPIAVSLQAVVLMYIAEIAMMSGGLYRFGTSWFFKGLSTISLAPVDLFIILLTGAVTGLFLKFARSKTSWPGKKTAVFTAAACAMIAVIGVSLSAMPVQSANALDNDLMGTYHFDECLYMHPLSSFLPVKGMMPYEYRFGENSFEISDQDTGKSEKFAGQYLKTPVPANEFQDKIDLPTSLQTDLSIYKERWLRGVFTGDGQQYGLYQMDDELWLVYIRADRIWSIYRLQ
;
A
#
# COMPACT_ATOMS: atom_id res chain seq x y z
N MET A 1 41.37 -3.15 -19.61
CA MET A 1 40.30 -2.45 -18.86
C MET A 1 40.96 -1.67 -17.73
N ASN A 2 40.71 -0.36 -17.59
CA ASN A 2 41.34 0.48 -16.54
C ASN A 2 41.08 -0.12 -15.14
N LEU A 3 42.10 -0.18 -14.26
CA LEU A 3 41.99 -0.72 -12.90
C LEU A 3 40.88 -0.03 -12.09
N TYR A 4 40.75 1.30 -12.22
CA TYR A 4 39.70 2.07 -11.58
C TYR A 4 38.30 1.69 -12.09
N TYR A 5 38.17 1.50 -13.40
CA TYR A 5 36.92 1.04 -14.01
C TYR A 5 36.57 -0.40 -13.57
N LYS A 6 37.56 -1.31 -13.50
CA LYS A 6 37.35 -2.68 -13.02
C LYS A 6 36.86 -2.70 -11.56
N ARG A 7 37.45 -1.88 -10.70
CA ARG A 7 37.00 -1.72 -9.31
C ARG A 7 35.59 -1.19 -9.24
N PHE A 8 35.28 -0.12 -9.98
CA PHE A 8 33.93 0.43 -10.06
C PHE A 8 32.92 -0.62 -10.51
N TYR A 9 33.19 -1.32 -11.62
CA TYR A 9 32.31 -2.36 -12.17
C TYR A 9 32.02 -3.47 -11.14
N LEU A 10 33.05 -4.00 -10.48
CA LEU A 10 32.88 -5.04 -9.46
C LEU A 10 32.10 -4.53 -8.24
N LEU A 11 32.38 -3.30 -7.78
CA LEU A 11 31.67 -2.69 -6.66
C LEU A 11 30.21 -2.38 -7.00
N SER A 12 29.91 -1.89 -8.20
CA SER A 12 28.53 -1.65 -8.64
C SER A 12 27.75 -2.95 -8.75
N LEU A 13 28.38 -4.00 -9.27
CA LEU A 13 27.75 -5.31 -9.37
C LEU A 13 27.46 -5.91 -7.98
N ALA A 14 28.44 -5.85 -7.07
CA ALA A 14 28.27 -6.31 -5.70
C ALA A 14 27.17 -5.52 -4.96
N ALA A 15 27.15 -4.19 -5.10
CA ALA A 15 26.12 -3.36 -4.50
C ALA A 15 24.72 -3.68 -5.05
N LEU A 16 24.58 -3.82 -6.37
CA LEU A 16 23.31 -4.19 -6.99
C LEU A 16 22.86 -5.59 -6.57
N LEU A 17 23.77 -6.56 -6.46
CA LEU A 17 23.47 -7.91 -5.99
C LEU A 17 22.96 -7.90 -4.54
N ILE A 18 23.61 -7.14 -3.66
CA ILE A 18 23.18 -7.00 -2.26
C ILE A 18 21.79 -6.35 -2.19
N LEU A 19 21.59 -5.22 -2.88
CA LEU A 19 20.30 -4.51 -2.91
C LEU A 19 19.17 -5.35 -3.52
N SER A 20 19.52 -6.23 -4.47
CA SER A 20 18.55 -7.07 -5.20
C SER A 20 18.38 -8.46 -4.60
N ALA A 21 19.12 -8.82 -3.55
CA ALA A 21 19.12 -10.19 -3.03
C ALA A 21 17.72 -10.64 -2.61
N TYR A 22 16.99 -9.82 -1.86
CA TYR A 22 15.66 -10.16 -1.37
C TYR A 22 14.62 -10.35 -2.51
N PRO A 23 14.44 -9.40 -3.46
CA PRO A 23 13.53 -9.61 -4.58
C PRO A 23 13.92 -10.80 -5.46
N LEU A 24 15.21 -11.00 -5.71
CA LEU A 24 15.66 -12.08 -6.59
C LEU A 24 15.51 -13.47 -5.97
N ILE A 25 15.91 -13.64 -4.71
CA ILE A 25 15.79 -14.94 -4.01
C ILE A 25 14.33 -15.37 -3.96
N ASN A 26 13.44 -14.46 -3.56
CA ASN A 26 12.02 -14.76 -3.48
C ASN A 26 11.39 -14.92 -4.86
N GLY A 27 11.80 -14.11 -5.85
CA GLY A 27 11.32 -14.23 -7.22
C GLY A 27 11.71 -15.56 -7.86
N ILE A 28 12.94 -16.04 -7.63
CA ILE A 28 13.40 -17.35 -8.11
C ILE A 28 12.63 -18.46 -7.41
N ARG A 29 12.44 -18.36 -6.09
CA ARG A 29 11.68 -19.35 -5.31
C ARG A 29 10.25 -19.50 -5.84
N MET A 30 9.58 -18.38 -6.12
CA MET A 30 8.22 -18.39 -6.66
C MET A 30 8.16 -18.95 -8.08
N ALA A 31 9.11 -18.60 -8.94
CA ALA A 31 9.22 -19.20 -10.27
C ALA A 31 9.45 -20.72 -10.20
N PHE A 32 10.31 -21.18 -9.29
CA PHE A 32 10.57 -22.60 -9.07
C PHE A 32 9.32 -23.36 -8.62
N PHE A 33 8.58 -22.82 -7.63
CA PHE A 33 7.33 -23.45 -7.18
C PHE A 33 6.26 -23.44 -8.26
N SER A 34 6.11 -22.35 -9.00
CA SER A 34 5.17 -22.29 -10.13
C SER A 34 5.50 -23.33 -11.21
N ILE A 35 6.78 -23.51 -11.56
CA ILE A 35 7.20 -24.51 -12.56
C ILE A 35 7.00 -25.94 -12.05
N ARG A 36 7.31 -26.19 -10.77
CA ARG A 36 7.26 -27.55 -10.19
C ARG A 36 5.85 -28.00 -9.86
N ASN A 37 5.04 -27.10 -9.30
CA ASN A 37 3.74 -27.42 -8.72
C ASN A 37 2.57 -26.87 -9.57
N GLY A 38 2.85 -26.14 -10.64
CA GLY A 38 1.84 -25.47 -11.48
C GLY A 38 1.38 -24.12 -10.91
N ALA A 39 1.35 -23.97 -9.59
CA ALA A 39 1.04 -22.71 -8.92
C ALA A 39 1.73 -22.60 -7.54
N VAL A 40 1.65 -21.42 -6.95
CA VAL A 40 2.28 -21.06 -5.68
C VAL A 40 1.25 -21.11 -4.55
N GLU A 41 1.61 -21.68 -3.41
CA GLU A 41 0.73 -21.64 -2.23
C GLU A 41 0.71 -20.23 -1.61
N PRO A 42 -0.39 -19.81 -0.96
CA PRO A 42 -0.50 -18.46 -0.38
C PRO A 42 0.54 -18.15 0.69
N GLU A 43 1.03 -19.17 1.39
CA GLU A 43 2.09 -19.07 2.40
C GLU A 43 3.44 -18.75 1.75
N GLN A 44 3.67 -19.31 0.56
CA GLN A 44 4.89 -19.20 -0.23
C GLN A 44 4.92 -17.94 -1.11
N TYR A 45 3.80 -17.23 -1.22
CA TYR A 45 3.71 -15.95 -1.92
C TYR A 45 4.49 -14.87 -1.16
N ALA A 46 5.60 -14.43 -1.76
CA ALA A 46 6.40 -13.34 -1.21
C ALA A 46 5.83 -12.00 -1.68
N ARG A 47 5.28 -11.24 -0.72
CA ARG A 47 4.62 -9.95 -0.93
C ARG A 47 5.53 -8.95 -1.66
N TYR A 48 4.97 -8.26 -2.66
CA TYR A 48 5.64 -7.21 -3.45
C TYR A 48 6.87 -7.66 -4.27
N VAL A 49 7.22 -8.94 -4.29
CA VAL A 49 8.48 -9.39 -4.92
C VAL A 49 8.45 -9.34 -6.45
N VAL A 50 7.28 -9.49 -7.06
CA VAL A 50 7.13 -9.68 -8.52
C VAL A 50 7.73 -8.54 -9.36
N PRO A 51 7.23 -7.28 -9.28
CA PRO A 51 7.75 -6.20 -10.13
C PRO A 51 9.22 -5.85 -9.80
N TYR A 52 9.63 -6.06 -8.54
CA TYR A 52 11.01 -5.80 -8.11
C TYR A 52 11.99 -6.87 -8.57
N ALA A 53 11.58 -8.14 -8.64
CA ALA A 53 12.43 -9.23 -9.16
C ALA A 53 12.75 -9.00 -10.65
N ALA A 54 11.74 -8.66 -11.45
CA ALA A 54 11.91 -8.34 -12.87
C ALA A 54 12.82 -7.12 -13.07
N MET A 55 12.57 -6.03 -12.33
CA MET A 55 13.38 -4.82 -12.37
C MET A 55 14.83 -5.07 -11.96
N CYS A 56 15.05 -5.77 -10.84
CA CYS A 56 16.36 -6.11 -10.32
C CYS A 56 17.17 -6.94 -11.32
N LEU A 57 16.55 -7.96 -11.91
CA LEU A 57 17.21 -8.81 -12.90
C LEU A 57 17.57 -8.00 -14.16
N ALA A 58 16.67 -7.15 -14.64
CA ALA A 58 16.93 -6.29 -15.79
C ALA A 58 18.12 -5.32 -15.56
N VAL A 59 18.15 -4.65 -14.40
CA VAL A 59 19.22 -3.72 -14.01
C VAL A 59 20.55 -4.45 -13.78
N LEU A 60 20.53 -5.64 -13.17
CA LEU A 60 21.73 -6.45 -12.99
C LEU A 60 22.31 -6.91 -14.31
N LEU A 61 21.48 -7.39 -15.24
CA LEU A 61 21.94 -7.78 -16.57
C LEU A 61 22.52 -6.59 -17.32
N PHE A 62 21.88 -5.41 -17.24
CA PHE A 62 22.47 -4.18 -17.79
C PHE A 62 23.87 -3.92 -17.23
N ALA A 63 24.04 -3.99 -15.90
CA ALA A 63 25.32 -3.78 -15.24
C ALA A 63 26.36 -4.84 -15.65
N CYS A 64 25.99 -6.12 -15.69
CA CYS A 64 26.84 -7.23 -16.16
C CYS A 64 27.35 -7.00 -17.59
N PHE A 65 26.46 -6.59 -18.49
CA PHE A 65 26.81 -6.37 -19.89
C PHE A 65 27.45 -5.00 -20.15
N GLN A 66 27.53 -4.12 -19.14
CA GLN A 66 28.09 -2.77 -19.28
C GLN A 66 29.47 -2.73 -19.98
N PRO A 67 30.46 -3.59 -19.65
CA PRO A 67 31.76 -3.58 -20.33
C PRO A 67 31.68 -3.88 -21.83
N LEU A 68 30.72 -4.71 -22.24
CA LEU A 68 30.45 -5.02 -23.64
C LEU A 68 29.70 -3.87 -24.32
N LEU A 69 28.68 -3.34 -23.66
CA LEU A 69 27.85 -2.24 -24.14
C LEU A 69 28.68 -0.97 -24.39
N LEU A 70 29.62 -0.63 -23.51
CA LEU A 70 30.52 0.52 -23.68
C LEU A 70 31.45 0.42 -24.91
N ARG A 71 31.51 -0.72 -25.60
CA ARG A 71 32.20 -0.85 -26.90
C ARG A 71 31.38 -0.25 -28.05
N LEU A 72 30.05 -0.15 -27.92
CA LEU A 72 29.12 0.39 -28.92
C LEU A 72 29.09 1.93 -28.98
N LYS A 73 30.05 2.60 -28.32
CA LYS A 73 30.27 4.06 -28.32
C LYS A 73 28.99 4.87 -28.07
N ARG A 74 28.47 5.56 -29.10
CA ARG A 74 27.34 6.51 -29.01
C ARG A 74 25.97 5.84 -28.96
N ARG A 75 25.82 4.63 -29.51
CA ARG A 75 24.54 3.90 -29.48
C ARG A 75 24.40 2.95 -28.30
N ALA A 76 25.44 2.83 -27.47
CA ALA A 76 25.45 1.90 -26.34
C ALA A 76 24.27 2.13 -25.39
N LEU A 77 24.05 3.36 -24.92
CA LEU A 77 23.00 3.68 -23.94
C LEU A 77 21.56 3.46 -24.45
N PRO A 78 21.16 3.96 -25.63
CA PRO A 78 19.80 3.71 -26.10
C PRO A 78 19.55 2.22 -26.41
N ILE A 79 20.53 1.51 -27.00
CA ILE A 79 20.40 0.08 -27.28
C ILE A 79 20.29 -0.71 -25.97
N SER A 80 21.13 -0.39 -24.97
CA SER A 80 21.09 -1.08 -23.70
C SER A 80 19.80 -0.81 -22.93
N LEU A 81 19.29 0.43 -22.91
CA LEU A 81 18.01 0.74 -22.27
C LEU A 81 16.84 0.01 -22.93
N ILE A 82 16.78 -0.03 -24.27
CA ILE A 82 15.75 -0.81 -24.98
C ILE A 82 15.85 -2.30 -24.63
N GLY A 83 17.07 -2.85 -24.62
CA GLY A 83 17.31 -4.24 -24.21
C GLY A 83 16.87 -4.50 -22.76
N THR A 84 17.16 -3.59 -21.84
CA THR A 84 16.76 -3.69 -20.44
C THR A 84 15.25 -3.62 -20.26
N TYR A 85 14.56 -2.74 -21.00
CA TYR A 85 13.09 -2.72 -20.99
C TYR A 85 12.50 -4.01 -21.56
N GLY A 86 13.06 -4.53 -22.64
CA GLY A 86 12.64 -5.81 -23.21
C GLY A 86 12.79 -6.96 -22.21
N ILE A 87 13.91 -7.02 -21.49
CA ILE A 87 14.16 -8.00 -20.42
C ILE A 87 13.14 -7.83 -19.29
N PHE A 88 12.94 -6.59 -18.80
CA PHE A 88 11.96 -6.29 -17.75
C PHE A 88 10.56 -6.77 -18.15
N ILE A 89 10.07 -6.38 -19.33
CA ILE A 89 8.74 -6.75 -19.82
C ILE A 89 8.62 -8.27 -19.99
N ALA A 90 9.63 -8.95 -20.53
CA ALA A 90 9.59 -10.39 -20.72
C ALA A 90 9.51 -11.16 -19.39
N ILE A 91 10.30 -10.75 -18.40
CA ILE A 91 10.30 -11.37 -17.07
C ILE A 91 8.99 -11.05 -16.33
N GLU A 92 8.51 -9.81 -16.43
CA GLU A 92 7.25 -9.40 -15.81
C GLU A 92 6.07 -10.18 -16.39
N GLN A 93 6.00 -10.33 -17.72
CA GLN A 93 4.98 -11.17 -18.37
C GLN A 93 5.04 -12.64 -17.95
N PHE A 94 6.24 -13.15 -17.65
CA PHE A 94 6.37 -14.50 -17.09
C PHE A 94 5.80 -14.54 -15.66
N TYR A 95 6.19 -13.59 -14.80
CA TYR A 95 5.69 -13.54 -13.43
C TYR A 95 4.18 -13.33 -13.38
N GLU A 96 3.60 -12.49 -14.24
CA GLU A 96 2.14 -12.26 -14.28
C GLU A 96 1.34 -13.54 -14.53
N ARG A 97 1.92 -14.54 -15.21
CA ARG A 97 1.26 -15.81 -15.48
C ARG A 97 1.40 -16.82 -14.33
N ILE A 98 2.14 -16.48 -13.28
CA ILE A 98 2.22 -17.31 -12.09
C ILE A 98 0.87 -17.25 -11.37
N GLN A 99 0.34 -18.42 -11.07
CA GLN A 99 -0.93 -18.56 -10.36
C GLN A 99 -0.70 -18.85 -8.87
N ILE A 100 -1.64 -18.39 -8.03
CA ILE A 100 -1.71 -18.69 -6.60
C ILE A 100 -2.88 -19.63 -6.37
N HIS A 101 -2.64 -20.73 -5.66
CA HIS A 101 -3.71 -21.63 -5.21
C HIS A 101 -4.50 -20.99 -4.06
N THR A 102 -5.82 -20.83 -4.18
CA THR A 102 -6.67 -20.35 -3.07
C THR A 102 -7.36 -21.49 -2.32
N THR A 103 -6.87 -22.73 -2.48
CA THR A 103 -7.35 -23.91 -1.73
C THR A 103 -7.33 -23.65 -0.23
N GLY A 104 -8.48 -23.75 0.44
CA GLY A 104 -8.60 -23.54 1.89
C GLY A 104 -8.77 -22.08 2.33
N MET A 105 -8.96 -21.14 1.40
CA MET A 105 -9.31 -19.75 1.71
C MET A 105 -10.82 -19.52 1.55
N ALA A 106 -11.42 -18.78 2.47
CA ALA A 106 -12.82 -18.35 2.37
C ALA A 106 -12.92 -17.18 1.39
N LEU A 107 -13.88 -17.26 0.45
CA LEU A 107 -14.23 -16.12 -0.39
C LEU A 107 -15.00 -15.12 0.47
N VAL A 108 -14.49 -13.92 0.60
CA VAL A 108 -15.14 -12.83 1.34
C VAL A 108 -15.53 -11.77 0.32
N ASP A 109 -16.83 -11.49 0.25
CA ASP A 109 -17.28 -10.28 -0.41
C ASP A 109 -16.81 -9.08 0.42
N THR A 110 -15.98 -8.22 -0.17
CA THR A 110 -15.37 -7.11 0.56
C THR A 110 -16.37 -5.97 0.84
N ALA A 111 -17.54 -5.98 0.21
CA ALA A 111 -18.62 -5.01 0.45
C ALA A 111 -19.53 -5.40 1.62
N THR A 112 -19.88 -6.69 1.73
CA THR A 112 -20.80 -7.21 2.75
C THR A 112 -20.07 -7.94 3.89
N LEU A 113 -18.77 -8.22 3.72
CA LEU A 113 -17.92 -9.02 4.62
C LEU A 113 -18.49 -10.41 4.91
N THR A 114 -19.39 -10.90 4.06
CA THR A 114 -19.95 -12.24 4.18
C THR A 114 -19.03 -13.24 3.50
N ALA A 115 -18.61 -14.25 4.26
CA ALA A 115 -17.94 -15.41 3.69
C ALA A 115 -18.98 -16.21 2.89
N ASP A 116 -18.72 -16.46 1.61
CA ASP A 116 -19.47 -17.46 0.85
C ASP A 116 -18.83 -18.84 1.09
N PRO A 117 -19.48 -19.75 1.84
CA PRO A 117 -18.94 -21.07 2.13
C PRO A 117 -18.99 -22.02 0.92
N ASN A 118 -19.63 -21.63 -0.19
CA ASN A 118 -19.86 -22.49 -1.34
C ASN A 118 -19.12 -21.98 -2.58
N LEU A 119 -17.80 -22.11 -2.65
CA LEU A 119 -17.12 -21.95 -3.94
C LEU A 119 -15.94 -22.91 -4.18
N PRO A 120 -15.76 -23.37 -5.43
CA PRO A 120 -14.72 -24.29 -5.83
C PRO A 120 -13.35 -23.61 -5.84
N THR A 121 -12.32 -24.46 -5.76
CA THR A 121 -10.91 -24.11 -5.92
C THR A 121 -10.68 -23.24 -7.16
N ALA A 122 -10.29 -21.98 -6.97
CA ALA A 122 -9.85 -21.12 -8.05
C ALA A 122 -8.34 -20.87 -7.94
N THR A 123 -7.68 -20.71 -9.08
CA THR A 123 -6.35 -20.12 -9.13
C THR A 123 -6.50 -18.66 -9.50
N ILE A 124 -5.83 -17.77 -8.75
CA ILE A 124 -5.76 -16.35 -9.09
C ILE A 124 -4.38 -16.05 -9.68
N ASP A 125 -4.33 -15.18 -10.67
CA ASP A 125 -3.03 -14.72 -11.14
C ASP A 125 -2.37 -13.86 -10.07
N ILE A 126 -1.05 -14.00 -9.93
CA ILE A 126 -0.28 -13.33 -8.89
C ILE A 126 -0.35 -11.80 -8.95
N TRP A 127 -0.58 -11.25 -10.14
CA TRP A 127 -0.71 -9.82 -10.34
C TRP A 127 -2.04 -9.28 -9.80
N GLN A 128 -3.07 -10.14 -9.73
CA GLN A 128 -4.38 -9.80 -9.18
C GLN A 128 -4.34 -9.80 -7.67
N ALA A 129 -3.45 -10.58 -7.06
CA ALA A 129 -3.21 -10.63 -5.63
C ALA A 129 -2.54 -9.33 -5.15
N SER A 130 -3.37 -8.30 -4.97
CA SER A 130 -2.95 -7.04 -4.40
C SER A 130 -3.02 -7.09 -2.88
N LEU A 131 -2.13 -6.32 -2.25
CA LEU A 131 -2.02 -6.22 -0.79
C LEU A 131 -2.41 -4.83 -0.28
N CYS A 132 -2.60 -3.86 -1.18
CA CYS A 132 -3.15 -2.56 -0.84
C CYS A 132 -4.67 -2.68 -0.82
N ILE A 133 -5.29 -2.26 0.29
CA ILE A 133 -6.74 -2.20 0.37
C ILE A 133 -7.24 -1.22 -0.71
N ALA A 134 -8.18 -1.72 -1.52
CA ALA A 134 -8.88 -0.94 -2.52
C ALA A 134 -9.66 0.21 -1.84
N SER A 135 -9.78 1.37 -2.51
CA SER A 135 -10.72 2.43 -2.10
C SER A 135 -12.11 1.87 -1.76
N PRO A 136 -12.93 2.51 -0.89
CA PRO A 136 -14.35 2.17 -0.73
C PRO A 136 -15.11 2.02 -2.06
N LEU A 137 -14.74 2.80 -3.07
CA LEU A 137 -15.33 2.75 -4.42
C LEU A 137 -14.96 1.47 -5.19
N THR A 138 -13.80 0.89 -4.92
CA THR A 138 -13.32 -0.35 -5.55
C THR A 138 -13.60 -1.59 -4.71
N LEU A 139 -13.89 -1.43 -3.41
CA LEU A 139 -14.34 -2.50 -2.51
C LEU A 139 -15.65 -3.13 -3.01
N GLY A 140 -16.61 -2.32 -3.46
CA GLY A 140 -17.84 -2.82 -4.10
C GLY A 140 -17.64 -3.64 -5.39
N SER A 141 -16.41 -3.72 -5.91
CA SER A 141 -16.05 -4.45 -7.14
C SER A 141 -14.90 -5.45 -6.95
N SER A 142 -14.40 -5.63 -5.73
CA SER A 142 -13.28 -6.51 -5.43
C SER A 142 -13.71 -7.70 -4.59
N VAL A 143 -13.07 -8.84 -4.81
CA VAL A 143 -13.28 -10.05 -4.02
C VAL A 143 -12.03 -10.31 -3.22
N ALA A 144 -12.15 -10.74 -1.97
CA ALA A 144 -11.00 -11.12 -1.15
C ALA A 144 -11.02 -12.62 -0.84
N TYR A 145 -9.83 -13.23 -0.82
CA TYR A 145 -9.63 -14.55 -0.25
C TYR A 145 -9.00 -14.39 1.14
N ALA A 146 -9.68 -14.90 2.16
CA ALA A 146 -9.25 -14.81 3.55
C ALA A 146 -8.81 -16.19 4.07
N SER A 147 -7.68 -16.20 4.78
CA SER A 147 -7.20 -17.29 5.63
C SER A 147 -6.89 -16.71 7.01
N ALA A 148 -6.79 -17.54 8.05
CA ALA A 148 -6.69 -17.14 9.47
C ALA A 148 -5.77 -15.94 9.75
N ASP A 149 -4.66 -15.80 8.99
CA ASP A 149 -3.68 -14.72 9.17
C ASP A 149 -3.47 -13.82 7.94
N ARG A 150 -4.23 -14.01 6.84
CA ARG A 150 -3.94 -13.36 5.54
C ARG A 150 -5.18 -13.05 4.70
N TYR A 151 -5.22 -11.83 4.20
CA TYR A 151 -6.14 -11.39 3.15
C TYR A 151 -5.41 -11.24 1.82
N LEU A 152 -6.01 -11.76 0.74
CA LEU A 152 -5.61 -11.53 -0.63
C LEU A 152 -6.73 -10.80 -1.34
N TYR A 153 -6.53 -9.52 -1.65
CA TYR A 153 -7.50 -8.72 -2.40
C TYR A 153 -7.27 -8.95 -3.89
N VAL A 154 -8.28 -9.47 -4.58
CA VAL A 154 -8.25 -9.69 -6.02
C VAL A 154 -8.63 -8.41 -6.74
N MET A 155 -7.67 -7.82 -7.45
CA MET A 155 -7.91 -6.64 -8.27
C MET A 155 -8.55 -7.04 -9.59
N GLY A 156 -9.73 -6.47 -9.85
CA GLY A 156 -10.49 -6.69 -11.09
C GLY A 156 -9.98 -5.91 -12.31
N SER A 157 -9.06 -4.93 -12.14
CA SER A 157 -8.60 -4.07 -13.24
C SER A 157 -7.09 -4.11 -13.48
N ASN A 158 -6.69 -4.06 -14.75
CA ASN A 158 -5.29 -3.97 -15.18
C ASN A 158 -4.66 -2.60 -14.88
N THR A 159 -5.45 -1.62 -14.43
CA THR A 159 -4.96 -0.25 -14.21
C THR A 159 -3.87 -0.18 -13.16
N TYR A 160 -3.92 -1.08 -12.17
CA TYR A 160 -2.86 -1.25 -11.18
C TYR A 160 -1.50 -1.60 -11.81
N LYS A 161 -1.48 -2.43 -12.87
CA LYS A 161 -0.25 -2.81 -13.58
C LYS A 161 0.43 -1.60 -14.21
N ILE A 162 -0.36 -0.70 -14.80
CA ILE A 162 0.14 0.49 -15.49
C ILE A 162 0.94 1.39 -14.53
N HIS A 163 0.45 1.55 -13.28
CA HIS A 163 1.14 2.31 -12.26
C HIS A 163 2.51 1.71 -11.91
N TYR A 164 2.57 0.40 -11.64
CA TYR A 164 3.82 -0.29 -11.34
C TYR A 164 4.80 -0.25 -12.51
N TYR A 165 4.33 -0.44 -13.74
CA TYR A 165 5.16 -0.36 -14.93
C TYR A 165 5.78 1.03 -15.12
N LEU A 166 5.00 2.09 -14.91
CA LEU A 166 5.49 3.46 -15.01
C LEU A 166 6.65 3.70 -14.04
N ILE A 167 6.47 3.38 -12.76
CA ILE A 167 7.49 3.57 -11.73
C ILE A 167 8.72 2.69 -11.99
N SER A 168 8.53 1.43 -12.39
CA SER A 168 9.62 0.51 -12.74
C SER A 168 10.45 1.04 -13.92
N LEU A 169 9.82 1.50 -15.00
CA LEU A 169 10.52 2.05 -16.16
C LEU A 169 11.32 3.31 -15.80
N VAL A 170 10.75 4.20 -14.96
CA VAL A 170 11.47 5.39 -14.46
C VAL A 170 12.70 4.99 -13.64
N LEU A 171 12.56 4.05 -12.70
CA LEU A 171 13.68 3.58 -11.88
C LEU A 171 14.76 2.90 -12.72
N ILE A 172 14.38 2.02 -13.65
CA ILE A 172 15.31 1.37 -14.59
C ILE A 172 16.10 2.43 -15.35
N THR A 173 15.41 3.43 -15.91
CA THR A 173 16.06 4.54 -16.63
C THR A 173 17.09 5.23 -15.73
N MET A 174 16.65 5.65 -14.54
CA MET A 174 17.45 6.45 -13.62
C MET A 174 18.71 5.71 -13.17
N ILE A 175 18.58 4.42 -12.84
CA ILE A 175 19.70 3.58 -12.38
C ILE A 175 20.65 3.26 -13.54
N CYS A 176 20.12 2.82 -14.69
CA CYS A 176 20.95 2.40 -15.83
C CYS A 176 21.76 3.57 -16.41
N VAL A 177 21.13 4.73 -16.57
CA VAL A 177 21.80 5.95 -17.05
C VAL A 177 22.85 6.44 -16.05
N LEU A 178 22.59 6.31 -14.74
CA LEU A 178 23.57 6.66 -13.71
C LEU A 178 24.79 5.73 -13.77
N ILE A 179 24.57 4.42 -13.88
CA ILE A 179 25.65 3.42 -14.00
C ILE A 179 26.48 3.67 -15.27
N ASP A 180 25.84 3.88 -16.43
CA ASP A 180 26.54 4.21 -17.68
C ASP A 180 27.31 5.53 -17.56
N GLY A 181 26.69 6.56 -16.97
CA GLY A 181 27.26 7.88 -16.79
C GLY A 181 28.52 7.87 -15.91
N ILE A 182 28.48 7.19 -14.76
CA ILE A 182 29.65 7.03 -13.88
C ILE A 182 30.72 6.18 -14.58
N GLY A 183 30.34 5.08 -15.23
CA GLY A 183 31.26 4.22 -15.97
C GLY A 183 32.02 4.98 -17.06
N ARG A 184 31.34 5.82 -17.84
CA ARG A 184 31.94 6.72 -18.82
C ARG A 184 32.83 7.77 -18.18
N GLN A 185 32.38 8.40 -17.09
CA GLN A 185 33.17 9.41 -16.38
C GLN A 185 34.52 8.85 -15.93
N ILE A 186 34.54 7.65 -15.34
CA ILE A 186 35.76 6.99 -14.87
C ILE A 186 36.67 6.61 -16.04
N ARG A 187 36.10 6.22 -17.18
CA ARG A 187 36.87 5.84 -18.38
C ARG A 187 37.44 7.07 -19.11
N GLU A 188 36.68 8.15 -19.19
CA GLU A 188 37.01 9.38 -19.93
C GLU A 188 37.74 10.42 -19.05
N HIS A 189 37.89 10.17 -17.74
CA HIS A 189 38.50 11.09 -16.76
C HIS A 189 37.91 12.52 -16.78
N SER A 190 36.62 12.67 -17.10
CA SER A 190 35.97 13.97 -17.23
C SER A 190 35.45 14.51 -15.89
N ALA A 191 36.15 15.47 -15.28
CA ALA A 191 35.71 16.11 -14.02
C ALA A 191 34.38 16.89 -14.17
N ASP A 192 34.12 17.39 -15.37
CA ASP A 192 32.97 18.24 -15.71
C ASP A 192 31.59 17.54 -15.57
N ARG A 193 31.58 16.19 -15.60
CA ARG A 193 30.35 15.39 -15.42
C ARG A 193 30.05 15.04 -13.97
N GLN A 194 30.97 15.34 -13.04
CA GLN A 194 30.86 14.87 -11.66
C GLN A 194 29.61 15.41 -10.95
N LYS A 195 29.36 16.72 -11.07
CA LYS A 195 28.23 17.37 -10.41
C LYS A 195 26.87 16.92 -10.97
N PRO A 196 26.65 16.86 -12.30
CA PRO A 196 25.46 16.23 -12.87
C PRO A 196 25.22 14.80 -12.36
N LEU A 197 26.27 13.97 -12.31
CA LEU A 197 26.16 12.58 -11.87
C LEU A 197 25.83 12.46 -10.37
N ILE A 198 26.35 13.37 -9.53
CA ILE A 198 25.97 13.45 -8.12
C ILE A 198 24.48 13.81 -7.99
N MET A 199 23.96 14.75 -8.78
CA MET A 199 22.54 15.09 -8.76
C MET A 199 21.66 13.92 -9.20
N GLN A 200 22.06 13.21 -10.25
CA GLN A 200 21.38 11.99 -10.69
C GLN A 200 21.39 10.94 -9.57
N GLY A 201 22.55 10.69 -8.95
CA GLY A 201 22.66 9.75 -7.84
C GLY A 201 21.78 10.12 -6.63
N VAL A 202 21.75 11.40 -6.25
CA VAL A 202 20.89 11.90 -5.17
C VAL A 202 19.41 11.68 -5.50
N ALA A 203 18.98 12.03 -6.72
CA ALA A 203 17.59 11.84 -7.14
C ALA A 203 17.21 10.35 -7.22
N THR A 204 18.06 9.50 -7.81
CA THR A 204 17.83 8.05 -7.91
C THR A 204 17.77 7.41 -6.54
N ALA A 205 18.68 7.76 -5.62
CA ALA A 205 18.69 7.21 -4.27
C ALA A 205 17.45 7.62 -3.47
N ALA A 206 17.03 8.89 -3.56
CA ALA A 206 15.84 9.41 -2.89
C ALA A 206 14.58 8.69 -3.39
N LEU A 207 14.41 8.58 -4.71
CA LEU A 207 13.25 7.90 -5.29
C LEU A 207 13.24 6.40 -4.94
N LEU A 208 14.37 5.70 -5.09
CA LEU A 208 14.47 4.27 -4.76
C LEU A 208 14.12 4.01 -3.29
N SER A 209 14.66 4.81 -2.37
CA SER A 209 14.43 4.63 -0.93
C SER A 209 12.98 4.89 -0.56
N LEU A 210 12.38 5.92 -1.16
CA LEU A 210 10.96 6.21 -1.01
C LEU A 210 10.09 5.09 -1.59
N CYS A 211 10.43 4.53 -2.74
CA CYS A 211 9.71 3.38 -3.29
C CYS A 211 9.79 2.18 -2.35
N ILE A 212 10.97 1.83 -1.83
CA ILE A 212 11.11 0.76 -0.83
C ILE A 212 10.23 1.05 0.38
N PHE A 213 10.33 2.26 0.94
CA PHE A 213 9.53 2.69 2.08
C PHE A 213 8.03 2.60 1.80
N ALA A 214 7.55 3.10 0.67
CA ALA A 214 6.13 3.11 0.32
C ALA A 214 5.55 1.69 0.21
N ASN A 215 6.30 0.73 -0.36
CA ASN A 215 5.85 -0.66 -0.43
C ASN A 215 5.83 -1.35 0.93
N THR A 216 6.83 -1.07 1.78
CA THR A 216 6.88 -1.67 3.13
C THR A 216 5.94 -1.00 4.11
N THR A 217 5.45 0.20 3.83
CA THR A 217 4.51 0.96 4.68
C THR A 217 3.09 1.03 4.12
N ALA A 218 2.82 0.32 3.02
CA ALA A 218 1.47 0.12 2.50
C ALA A 218 0.50 -0.47 3.56
N PHE A 219 1.03 -1.08 4.62
CA PHE A 219 0.27 -1.58 5.78
C PHE A 219 -0.46 -0.50 6.59
N PHE A 220 -0.08 0.78 6.49
CA PHE A 220 -0.78 1.86 7.21
C PHE A 220 -2.01 2.40 6.46
N ARG A 221 -2.30 1.89 5.26
CA ARG A 221 -3.48 2.28 4.48
C ARG A 221 -4.67 1.43 4.92
N GLN A 222 -5.53 2.03 5.74
CA GLN A 222 -6.81 1.44 6.12
C GLN A 222 -7.81 1.52 4.95
N ALA A 223 -8.83 0.66 4.96
CA ALA A 223 -9.90 0.57 3.97
C ALA A 223 -10.79 1.82 3.83
N GLY A 224 -10.59 2.83 4.65
CA GLY A 224 -11.40 4.04 4.67
C GLY A 224 -11.17 4.92 3.45
N GLY A 225 -12.22 5.63 3.01
CA GLY A 225 -12.12 6.67 1.98
C GLY A 225 -11.30 7.89 2.44
N ILE A 226 -11.07 7.99 3.75
CA ILE A 226 -10.23 8.99 4.40
C ILE A 226 -8.98 8.27 4.93
N GLN A 227 -7.81 8.74 4.51
CA GLN A 227 -6.53 8.22 4.99
C GLN A 227 -6.29 8.63 6.45
N THR A 228 -5.59 7.76 7.20
CA THR A 228 -5.07 8.15 8.51
C THR A 228 -4.13 9.37 8.37
N PRO A 229 -3.96 10.20 9.40
CA PRO A 229 -3.06 11.34 9.34
C PRO A 229 -1.63 10.95 8.93
N LEU A 230 -1.14 9.83 9.44
CA LEU A 230 0.18 9.29 9.09
C LEU A 230 0.26 8.89 7.60
N ALA A 231 -0.73 8.16 7.09
CA ALA A 231 -0.77 7.76 5.68
C ALA A 231 -0.89 8.98 4.74
N SER A 232 -1.61 10.02 5.16
CA SER A 232 -1.77 11.27 4.41
C SER A 232 -0.45 12.05 4.30
N ILE A 233 0.26 12.21 5.43
CA ILE A 233 1.58 12.85 5.46
C ILE A 233 2.56 12.06 4.57
N LEU A 234 2.56 10.73 4.69
CA LEU A 234 3.46 9.90 3.95
C LEU A 234 3.20 9.94 2.44
N THR A 235 1.93 9.88 2.04
CA THR A 235 1.51 9.99 0.65
C THR A 235 1.92 11.36 0.09
N SER A 236 1.68 12.44 0.83
CA SER A 236 2.11 13.79 0.43
C SER A 236 3.62 13.88 0.25
N LEU A 237 4.40 13.36 1.21
CA LEU A 237 5.85 13.31 1.14
C LEU A 237 6.34 12.49 -0.05
N PHE A 238 5.64 11.40 -0.39
CA PHE A 238 5.92 10.58 -1.56
C PHE A 238 5.80 11.39 -2.85
N PHE A 239 4.67 12.07 -3.06
CA PHE A 239 4.45 12.91 -4.24
C PHE A 239 5.50 14.03 -4.34
N VAL A 240 5.82 14.69 -3.22
CA VAL A 240 6.83 15.76 -3.19
C VAL A 240 8.21 15.25 -3.61
N ILE A 241 8.66 14.14 -3.04
CA ILE A 241 9.97 13.57 -3.33
C ILE A 241 10.02 13.00 -4.74
N LEU A 242 8.95 12.34 -5.23
CA LEU A 242 8.85 11.84 -6.60
C LEU A 242 9.05 12.98 -7.62
N GLY A 243 8.26 14.05 -7.49
CA GLY A 243 8.37 15.22 -8.36
C GLY A 243 9.75 15.87 -8.26
N THR A 244 10.26 16.03 -7.04
CA THR A 244 11.57 16.64 -6.81
C THR A 244 12.71 15.81 -7.40
N ALA A 245 12.68 14.49 -7.23
CA ALA A 245 13.67 13.58 -7.80
C ALA A 245 13.65 13.62 -9.33
N ALA A 246 12.48 13.53 -9.96
CA ALA A 246 12.34 13.63 -11.41
C ALA A 246 12.87 14.96 -11.95
N GLY A 247 12.52 16.07 -11.28
CA GLY A 247 12.99 17.41 -11.63
C GLY A 247 14.50 17.59 -11.48
N ILE A 248 15.08 17.17 -10.34
CA ILE A 248 16.54 17.22 -10.11
C ILE A 248 17.28 16.36 -11.14
N TYR A 249 16.75 15.16 -11.42
CA TYR A 249 17.33 14.25 -12.39
C TYR A 249 17.35 14.87 -13.79
N ALA A 250 16.22 15.42 -14.26
CA ALA A 250 16.17 16.14 -15.53
C ALA A 250 17.09 17.37 -15.53
N GLY A 251 17.09 18.15 -14.44
CA GLY A 251 17.91 19.34 -14.26
C GLY A 251 19.42 19.08 -14.32
N SER A 252 19.86 17.88 -13.95
CA SER A 252 21.26 17.47 -14.07
C SER A 252 21.81 17.61 -15.50
N PHE A 253 20.98 17.36 -16.52
CA PHE A 253 21.36 17.47 -17.92
C PHE A 253 21.37 18.92 -18.44
N PHE A 254 20.70 19.85 -17.75
CA PHE A 254 20.53 21.23 -18.19
C PHE A 254 21.29 22.26 -17.34
N LEU A 255 22.13 21.82 -16.39
CA LEU A 255 22.89 22.68 -15.49
C LEU A 255 23.66 23.82 -16.21
N LYS A 256 24.27 23.52 -17.36
CA LYS A 256 25.06 24.49 -18.13
C LYS A 256 24.26 25.35 -19.10
N LYS A 257 22.97 25.06 -19.30
CA LYS A 257 22.14 25.84 -20.22
C LYS A 257 21.67 27.14 -19.58
N SER A 258 21.15 28.04 -20.41
CA SER A 258 20.60 29.34 -19.99
C SER A 258 19.63 29.20 -18.80
N SER A 259 19.52 30.26 -18.01
CA SER A 259 18.68 30.29 -16.79
C SER A 259 17.25 29.81 -17.05
N LYS A 260 16.64 30.24 -18.16
CA LYS A 260 15.28 29.84 -18.56
C LYS A 260 15.20 28.32 -18.82
N THR A 261 16.01 27.81 -19.74
CA THR A 261 15.97 26.37 -20.11
C THR A 261 16.42 25.44 -18.99
N GLY A 262 17.38 25.85 -18.17
CA GLY A 262 17.94 24.98 -17.13
C GLY A 262 17.26 25.09 -15.78
N LEU A 263 16.17 25.88 -15.66
CA LEU A 263 15.34 25.96 -14.46
C LEU A 263 13.87 25.64 -14.79
N VAL A 264 13.31 26.23 -15.85
CA VAL A 264 11.88 26.07 -16.19
C VAL A 264 11.58 24.64 -16.64
N MET A 265 12.40 24.05 -17.52
CA MET A 265 12.13 22.70 -18.02
C MET A 265 12.21 21.63 -16.91
N PRO A 266 13.23 21.61 -16.03
CA PRO A 266 13.24 20.69 -14.90
C PRO A 266 12.06 20.85 -13.93
N ILE A 267 11.61 22.09 -13.69
CA ILE A 267 10.40 22.34 -12.89
C ILE A 267 9.17 21.77 -13.61
N ALA A 268 9.03 21.97 -14.92
CA ALA A 268 7.93 21.41 -15.69
C ALA A 268 7.91 19.86 -15.62
N VAL A 269 9.07 19.21 -15.72
CA VAL A 269 9.19 17.74 -15.53
C VAL A 269 8.76 17.33 -14.12
N SER A 270 9.16 18.09 -13.11
CA SER A 270 8.77 17.84 -11.71
C SER A 270 7.25 17.85 -11.56
N LEU A 271 6.59 18.92 -12.03
CA LEU A 271 5.14 19.06 -11.98
C LEU A 271 4.45 17.95 -12.78
N GLN A 272 4.94 17.66 -13.98
CA GLN A 272 4.37 16.62 -14.85
C GLN A 272 4.44 15.24 -14.20
N ALA A 273 5.55 14.89 -13.55
CA ALA A 273 5.69 13.60 -12.87
C ALA A 273 4.63 13.41 -11.77
N VAL A 274 4.35 14.47 -11.00
CA VAL A 274 3.34 14.46 -9.93
C VAL A 274 1.93 14.38 -10.50
N VAL A 275 1.64 15.16 -11.55
CA VAL A 275 0.33 15.12 -12.23
C VAL A 275 0.07 13.74 -12.85
N LEU A 276 1.05 13.14 -13.52
CA LEU A 276 0.93 11.78 -14.05
C LEU A 276 0.69 10.76 -12.95
N MET A 277 1.30 10.95 -11.77
CA MET A 277 1.08 10.09 -10.63
C MET A 277 -0.34 10.23 -10.06
N TYR A 278 -0.88 11.44 -9.95
CA TYR A 278 -2.28 11.66 -9.59
C TYR A 278 -3.25 11.04 -10.60
N ILE A 279 -2.96 11.15 -11.90
CA ILE A 279 -3.76 10.49 -12.95
C ILE A 279 -3.70 8.97 -12.77
N ALA A 280 -2.53 8.41 -12.50
CA ALA A 280 -2.36 6.98 -12.26
C ALA A 280 -3.13 6.51 -11.00
N GLU A 281 -3.13 7.32 -9.93
CA GLU A 281 -3.89 7.05 -8.72
C GLU A 281 -5.40 7.10 -8.97
N ILE A 282 -5.89 8.11 -9.68
CA ILE A 282 -7.30 8.22 -10.08
C ILE A 282 -7.73 6.99 -10.89
N ALA A 283 -6.89 6.60 -11.85
CA ALA A 283 -7.15 5.46 -12.70
C ALA A 283 -7.16 4.16 -11.87
N MET A 284 -6.22 4.01 -10.93
CA MET A 284 -6.14 2.86 -10.02
C MET A 284 -7.35 2.78 -9.07
N MET A 285 -7.93 3.91 -8.68
CA MET A 285 -9.07 4.01 -7.76
C MET A 285 -10.42 4.19 -8.48
N SER A 286 -10.51 3.80 -9.75
CA SER A 286 -11.76 3.85 -10.55
C SER A 286 -12.44 5.23 -10.55
N GLY A 287 -11.66 6.31 -10.62
CA GLY A 287 -12.15 7.70 -10.63
C GLY A 287 -12.11 8.40 -9.26
N GLY A 288 -11.86 7.66 -8.18
CA GLY A 288 -11.65 8.18 -6.83
C GLY A 288 -10.22 8.68 -6.57
N LEU A 289 -10.02 9.38 -5.46
CA LEU A 289 -8.70 9.81 -4.98
C LEU A 289 -8.74 9.72 -3.45
N TYR A 290 -7.63 9.32 -2.82
CA TYR A 290 -7.56 9.30 -1.36
C TYR A 290 -7.79 10.70 -0.79
N ARG A 291 -8.63 10.79 0.24
CA ARG A 291 -8.88 12.05 0.94
C ARG A 291 -8.05 12.09 2.21
N PHE A 292 -7.35 13.20 2.42
CA PHE A 292 -6.56 13.43 3.64
C PHE A 292 -7.42 13.93 4.83
N GLY A 293 -8.70 14.24 4.59
CA GLY A 293 -9.63 14.72 5.59
C GLY A 293 -10.96 15.19 5.00
N THR A 294 -11.85 15.70 5.85
CA THR A 294 -13.21 16.14 5.48
C THR A 294 -13.36 17.65 5.33
N SER A 295 -12.35 18.43 5.75
CA SER A 295 -12.40 19.89 5.69
C SER A 295 -12.27 20.43 4.27
N TRP A 296 -12.56 21.71 4.07
CA TRP A 296 -12.57 22.37 2.75
C TRP A 296 -11.26 22.19 1.96
N PHE A 297 -10.11 22.13 2.66
CA PHE A 297 -8.78 21.99 2.06
C PHE A 297 -8.52 20.56 1.54
N PHE A 298 -9.21 19.58 2.10
CA PHE A 298 -9.07 18.16 1.76
C PHE A 298 -10.23 17.63 0.90
N LYS A 299 -11.31 18.41 0.78
CA LYS A 299 -12.47 18.07 -0.05
C LYS A 299 -12.13 18.29 -1.53
N GLY A 300 -12.51 17.33 -2.37
CA GLY A 300 -12.40 17.46 -3.83
C GLY A 300 -13.20 18.65 -4.36
N LEU A 301 -12.68 19.32 -5.38
CA LEU A 301 -13.36 20.41 -6.05
C LEU A 301 -14.55 19.87 -6.87
N SER A 302 -15.62 20.66 -7.01
CA SER A 302 -16.88 20.21 -7.63
C SER A 302 -16.76 19.77 -9.10
N THR A 303 -15.68 20.16 -9.79
CA THR A 303 -15.45 19.88 -11.21
C THR A 303 -14.29 18.92 -11.46
N ILE A 304 -13.38 18.73 -10.49
CA ILE A 304 -12.18 17.90 -10.64
C ILE A 304 -11.95 17.04 -9.40
N SER A 305 -11.50 15.80 -9.57
CA SER A 305 -11.26 14.88 -8.45
C SER A 305 -10.20 15.37 -7.45
N LEU A 306 -9.34 16.31 -7.86
CA LEU A 306 -8.28 16.91 -7.03
C LEU A 306 -8.85 17.83 -5.94
N ALA A 307 -8.26 17.77 -4.75
CA ALA A 307 -8.49 18.70 -3.65
C ALA A 307 -7.48 19.85 -3.65
N PRO A 308 -7.76 20.98 -2.95
CA PRO A 308 -6.80 22.09 -2.81
C PRO A 308 -5.41 21.67 -2.31
N VAL A 309 -5.36 20.70 -1.39
CA VAL A 309 -4.11 20.09 -0.92
C VAL A 309 -3.28 19.44 -2.03
N ASP A 310 -3.91 18.82 -3.03
CA ASP A 310 -3.22 18.15 -4.12
C ASP A 310 -2.55 19.17 -5.05
N LEU A 311 -3.26 20.27 -5.32
CA LEU A 311 -2.71 21.42 -6.05
C LEU A 311 -1.53 22.04 -5.29
N PHE A 312 -1.64 22.15 -3.97
CA PHE A 312 -0.55 22.63 -3.12
C PHE A 312 0.67 21.71 -3.20
N ILE A 313 0.48 20.38 -3.13
CA ILE A 313 1.55 19.39 -3.28
C ILE A 313 2.24 19.56 -4.64
N ILE A 314 1.46 19.65 -5.74
CA ILE A 314 2.00 19.88 -7.09
C ILE A 314 2.88 21.13 -7.10
N LEU A 315 2.38 22.27 -6.64
CA LEU A 315 3.15 23.53 -6.61
C LEU A 315 4.40 23.45 -5.72
N LEU A 316 4.29 22.80 -4.57
CA LEU A 316 5.39 22.59 -3.63
C LEU A 316 6.52 21.79 -4.27
N THR A 317 6.21 20.75 -5.05
CA THR A 317 7.23 19.94 -5.76
C THR A 317 8.05 20.79 -6.73
N GLY A 318 7.39 21.67 -7.49
CA GLY A 318 8.04 22.59 -8.41
C GLY A 318 8.89 23.63 -7.69
N ALA A 319 8.39 24.17 -6.58
CA ALA A 319 9.12 25.14 -5.76
C ALA A 319 10.39 24.54 -5.14
N VAL A 320 10.31 23.34 -4.57
CA VAL A 320 11.45 22.61 -3.99
C VAL A 320 12.48 22.29 -5.08
N THR A 321 12.04 21.80 -6.23
CA THR A 321 12.90 21.55 -7.40
C THR A 321 13.62 22.82 -7.85
N GLY A 322 12.88 23.91 -8.01
CA GLY A 322 13.42 25.20 -8.42
C GLY A 322 14.47 25.75 -7.44
N LEU A 323 14.20 25.63 -6.13
CA LEU A 323 15.12 26.05 -5.08
C LEU A 323 16.40 25.20 -5.09
N PHE A 324 16.27 23.87 -5.19
CA PHE A 324 17.40 22.95 -5.28
C PHE A 324 18.29 23.29 -6.49
N LEU A 325 17.69 23.50 -7.67
CA LEU A 325 18.44 23.80 -8.89
C LEU A 325 19.06 25.20 -8.85
N LYS A 326 18.37 26.20 -8.31
CA LYS A 326 18.93 27.54 -8.11
C LYS A 326 20.16 27.48 -7.21
N PHE A 327 20.07 26.74 -6.10
CA PHE A 327 21.19 26.55 -5.18
C PHE A 327 22.35 25.78 -5.85
N ALA A 328 22.05 24.68 -6.56
CA ALA A 328 23.02 23.91 -7.33
C ALA A 328 23.73 24.76 -8.39
N ARG A 329 23.04 25.69 -9.05
CA ARG A 329 23.66 26.57 -10.05
C ARG A 329 24.52 27.66 -9.42
N SER A 330 24.07 28.23 -8.29
CA SER A 330 24.78 29.31 -7.60
C SER A 330 26.08 28.85 -6.93
N LYS A 331 26.12 27.63 -6.40
CA LYS A 331 27.29 27.09 -5.70
C LYS A 331 28.03 26.10 -6.58
N THR A 332 29.25 26.44 -6.98
CA THR A 332 30.08 25.58 -7.85
C THR A 332 30.34 24.21 -7.22
N SER A 333 30.65 24.17 -5.92
CA SER A 333 31.00 22.96 -5.16
C SER A 333 29.81 22.13 -4.65
N TRP A 334 28.57 22.59 -4.81
CA TRP A 334 27.37 21.92 -4.30
C TRP A 334 26.37 21.58 -5.43
N PRO A 335 25.74 20.38 -5.44
CA PRO A 335 25.97 19.28 -4.52
C PRO A 335 27.32 18.59 -4.77
N GLY A 336 28.04 18.32 -3.69
CA GLY A 336 29.37 17.72 -3.71
C GLY A 336 29.36 16.29 -3.17
N LYS A 337 30.54 15.66 -3.10
CA LYS A 337 30.69 14.29 -2.57
C LYS A 337 30.11 14.12 -1.16
N LYS A 338 30.31 15.12 -0.28
CA LYS A 338 29.77 15.11 1.09
C LYS A 338 28.24 15.06 1.09
N THR A 339 27.60 15.84 0.21
CA THR A 339 26.14 15.83 0.04
C THR A 339 25.65 14.48 -0.46
N ALA A 340 26.36 13.87 -1.41
CA ALA A 340 26.03 12.54 -1.92
C ALA A 340 26.10 11.48 -0.81
N VAL A 341 27.17 11.47 0.00
CA VAL A 341 27.33 10.53 1.12
C VAL A 341 26.26 10.72 2.17
N PHE A 342 25.98 11.97 2.58
CA PHE A 342 24.92 12.27 3.54
C PHE A 342 23.55 11.84 3.03
N THR A 343 23.24 12.14 1.75
CA THR A 343 21.97 11.75 1.13
C THR A 343 21.86 10.23 1.07
N ALA A 344 22.92 9.53 0.65
CA ALA A 344 22.94 8.07 0.59
C ALA A 344 22.72 7.44 1.98
N ALA A 345 23.34 7.99 3.03
CA ALA A 345 23.13 7.54 4.40
C ALA A 345 21.68 7.77 4.86
N ALA A 346 21.12 8.96 4.61
CA ALA A 346 19.72 9.26 4.93
C ALA A 346 18.74 8.34 4.19
N CYS A 347 18.97 8.12 2.89
CA CYS A 347 18.22 7.21 2.04
C CYS A 347 18.27 5.76 2.55
N ALA A 348 19.47 5.28 2.91
CA ALA A 348 19.65 3.96 3.50
C ALA A 348 18.91 3.83 4.84
N MET A 349 18.97 4.85 5.71
CA MET A 349 18.21 4.85 6.96
C MET A 349 16.70 4.79 6.70
N ILE A 350 16.17 5.59 5.76
CA ILE A 350 14.74 5.55 5.39
C ILE A 350 14.34 4.16 4.90
N ALA A 351 15.12 3.56 4.00
CA ALA A 351 14.84 2.21 3.49
C ALA A 351 14.88 1.15 4.61
N VAL A 352 15.88 1.21 5.50
CA VAL A 352 16.00 0.31 6.66
C VAL A 352 14.82 0.48 7.61
N ILE A 353 14.45 1.72 7.95
CA ILE A 353 13.29 2.00 8.82
C ILE A 353 12.02 1.42 8.19
N GLY A 354 11.80 1.60 6.89
CA GLY A 354 10.65 1.02 6.20
C GLY A 354 10.61 -0.51 6.33
N VAL A 355 11.73 -1.19 6.08
CA VAL A 355 11.83 -2.65 6.21
C VAL A 355 11.64 -3.09 7.66
N SER A 356 12.27 -2.41 8.62
CA SER A 356 12.14 -2.71 10.05
C SER A 356 10.71 -2.53 10.55
N LEU A 357 10.00 -1.48 10.12
CA LEU A 357 8.58 -1.28 10.44
C LEU A 357 7.69 -2.40 9.88
N SER A 358 8.01 -2.94 8.71
CA SER A 358 7.28 -4.09 8.15
C SER A 358 7.62 -5.43 8.81
N ALA A 359 8.78 -5.52 9.47
CA ALA A 359 9.25 -6.73 10.16
C ALA A 359 8.92 -6.73 11.66
N MET A 360 8.59 -5.57 12.22
CA MET A 360 7.88 -5.55 13.49
C MET A 360 6.58 -6.31 13.26
N PRO A 361 6.22 -7.26 14.15
CA PRO A 361 4.85 -7.72 14.17
C PRO A 361 4.04 -6.43 14.23
N VAL A 362 3.14 -6.25 13.26
CA VAL A 362 2.04 -5.31 13.46
C VAL A 362 1.62 -5.63 14.88
N GLN A 363 1.80 -4.68 15.81
CA GLN A 363 1.05 -4.71 17.04
C GLN A 363 -0.34 -4.83 16.48
N SER A 364 -0.85 -6.05 16.49
CA SER A 364 -2.20 -6.34 16.14
C SER A 364 -3.01 -5.33 16.94
N ALA A 365 -4.19 -5.04 16.44
CA ALA A 365 -5.14 -4.27 17.20
C ALA A 365 -5.27 -4.73 18.67
N ASN A 366 -4.74 -5.90 19.08
CA ASN A 366 -4.40 -6.36 20.44
C ASN A 366 -3.96 -5.32 21.49
N ALA A 367 -3.23 -4.23 21.16
CA ALA A 367 -2.91 -3.24 22.19
C ALA A 367 -4.12 -2.34 22.56
N LEU A 368 -5.12 -2.24 21.67
CA LEU A 368 -6.41 -1.56 21.90
C LEU A 368 -7.59 -2.54 22.03
N ASP A 369 -7.39 -3.82 21.73
CA ASP A 369 -8.39 -4.90 21.85
C ASP A 369 -8.34 -5.62 23.20
N ASN A 370 -7.29 -5.45 24.01
CA ASN A 370 -7.28 -5.97 25.38
C ASN A 370 -8.38 -5.36 26.28
N ASP A 371 -8.95 -4.21 25.93
CA ASP A 371 -10.08 -3.58 26.65
C ASP A 371 -11.44 -4.20 26.31
N LEU A 372 -11.53 -4.98 25.21
CA LEU A 372 -12.77 -5.64 24.78
C LEU A 372 -12.82 -7.13 25.13
N MET A 373 -11.67 -7.71 25.47
CA MET A 373 -11.59 -9.11 25.88
C MET A 373 -11.98 -9.24 27.33
N GLY A 374 -12.96 -10.07 27.61
CA GLY A 374 -13.48 -10.18 28.95
C GLY A 374 -14.83 -10.88 29.00
N THR A 375 -15.34 -10.91 30.21
CA THR A 375 -16.65 -11.43 30.53
C THR A 375 -17.58 -10.25 30.76
N TYR A 376 -18.69 -10.21 30.04
CA TYR A 376 -19.68 -9.14 30.13
C TYR A 376 -21.04 -9.71 30.50
N HIS A 377 -21.84 -8.87 31.13
CA HIS A 377 -23.20 -9.20 31.50
C HIS A 377 -24.19 -8.34 30.73
N PHE A 378 -25.38 -8.89 30.51
CA PHE A 378 -26.49 -8.12 29.98
C PHE A 378 -26.87 -7.00 30.95
N ASP A 379 -26.88 -5.77 30.44
CA ASP A 379 -27.32 -4.60 31.20
C ASP A 379 -28.72 -4.15 30.77
N GLU A 380 -28.90 -3.83 29.49
CA GLU A 380 -30.15 -3.27 28.98
C GLU A 380 -30.47 -3.76 27.57
N CYS A 381 -31.76 -3.92 27.27
CA CYS A 381 -32.23 -4.23 25.92
C CYS A 381 -32.66 -2.95 25.23
N LEU A 382 -31.85 -2.47 24.29
CA LEU A 382 -32.08 -1.24 23.54
C LEU A 382 -33.09 -1.44 22.41
N TYR A 383 -33.17 -2.65 21.87
CA TYR A 383 -34.12 -3.02 20.84
C TYR A 383 -34.39 -4.52 20.82
N MET A 384 -35.63 -4.90 20.54
CA MET A 384 -36.06 -6.27 20.32
C MET A 384 -37.05 -6.33 19.16
N HIS A 385 -36.88 -7.29 18.27
CA HIS A 385 -37.78 -7.49 17.15
C HIS A 385 -39.19 -7.87 17.64
N PRO A 386 -40.29 -7.32 17.06
CA PRO A 386 -41.65 -7.57 17.53
C PRO A 386 -42.10 -9.04 17.51
N LEU A 387 -41.49 -9.85 16.64
CA LEU A 387 -41.73 -11.30 16.56
C LEU A 387 -40.90 -12.12 17.55
N SER A 388 -40.11 -11.48 18.41
CA SER A 388 -39.41 -12.17 19.49
C SER A 388 -40.41 -12.58 20.57
N SER A 389 -40.43 -13.87 20.91
CA SER A 389 -41.18 -14.39 22.06
C SER A 389 -40.47 -14.17 23.39
N PHE A 390 -39.30 -13.51 23.37
CA PHE A 390 -38.44 -13.30 24.52
C PHE A 390 -38.31 -11.82 24.83
N LEU A 391 -38.60 -11.44 26.07
CA LEU A 391 -38.45 -10.08 26.58
C LEU A 391 -37.38 -10.07 27.69
N PRO A 392 -36.15 -9.64 27.39
CA PRO A 392 -35.09 -9.59 28.37
C PRO A 392 -35.30 -8.46 29.38
N VAL A 393 -35.16 -8.78 30.66
CA VAL A 393 -35.24 -7.83 31.77
C VAL A 393 -33.91 -7.84 32.53
N LYS A 394 -33.41 -6.64 32.87
CA LYS A 394 -32.15 -6.47 33.60
C LYS A 394 -32.16 -7.31 34.89
N GLY A 395 -31.10 -8.09 35.10
CA GLY A 395 -30.97 -8.98 36.27
C GLY A 395 -31.74 -10.30 36.21
N MET A 396 -32.53 -10.54 35.16
CA MET A 396 -33.23 -11.83 34.93
C MET A 396 -32.68 -12.61 33.72
N MET A 397 -31.61 -12.10 33.09
CA MET A 397 -30.97 -12.78 31.97
C MET A 397 -29.83 -13.66 32.51
N PRO A 398 -29.91 -15.01 32.42
CA PRO A 398 -28.89 -15.90 32.99
C PRO A 398 -27.68 -16.09 32.07
N TYR A 399 -27.50 -15.23 31.06
CA TYR A 399 -26.44 -15.38 30.06
C TYR A 399 -25.20 -14.56 30.42
N GLU A 400 -24.05 -15.21 30.32
CA GLU A 400 -22.72 -14.62 30.38
C GLU A 400 -22.13 -14.55 28.98
N TYR A 401 -21.61 -13.38 28.60
CA TYR A 401 -21.04 -13.12 27.28
C TYR A 401 -19.52 -13.02 27.38
N ARG A 402 -18.79 -13.98 26.81
CA ARG A 402 -17.33 -14.03 26.88
C ARG A 402 -16.71 -13.76 25.51
N PHE A 403 -15.88 -12.72 25.45
CA PHE A 403 -15.13 -12.33 24.26
C PHE A 403 -13.67 -12.76 24.43
N GLY A 404 -13.24 -13.71 23.60
CA GLY A 404 -11.85 -14.16 23.49
C GLY A 404 -11.26 -13.83 22.12
N GLU A 405 -9.95 -14.07 21.95
CA GLU A 405 -9.17 -13.59 20.78
C GLU A 405 -9.81 -13.86 19.42
N ASN A 406 -10.40 -15.05 19.23
CA ASN A 406 -11.04 -15.47 17.98
C ASN A 406 -12.43 -16.08 18.20
N SER A 407 -13.04 -15.88 19.37
CA SER A 407 -14.31 -16.50 19.71
C SER A 407 -15.15 -15.68 20.64
N PHE A 408 -16.46 -15.77 20.44
CA PHE A 408 -17.49 -15.26 21.33
C PHE A 408 -18.26 -16.45 21.89
N GLU A 409 -18.48 -16.49 23.19
CA GLU A 409 -19.21 -17.56 23.87
C GLU A 409 -20.38 -16.97 24.66
N ILE A 410 -21.56 -17.57 24.51
CA ILE A 410 -22.73 -17.29 25.33
C ILE A 410 -22.90 -18.48 26.25
N SER A 411 -22.77 -18.28 27.56
CA SER A 411 -22.95 -19.33 28.56
C SER A 411 -24.19 -19.08 29.39
N ASP A 412 -25.10 -20.04 29.43
CA ASP A 412 -26.26 -20.05 30.32
C ASP A 412 -25.83 -20.52 31.72
N GLN A 413 -25.93 -19.64 32.71
CA GLN A 413 -25.53 -19.91 34.09
C GLN A 413 -26.50 -20.88 34.81
N ASP A 414 -27.75 -20.99 34.35
CA ASP A 414 -28.75 -21.87 34.97
C ASP A 414 -28.65 -23.31 34.43
N THR A 415 -28.37 -23.45 33.13
CA THR A 415 -28.32 -24.77 32.48
C THR A 415 -26.91 -25.30 32.25
N GLY A 416 -25.88 -24.46 32.39
CA GLY A 416 -24.48 -24.80 32.13
C GLY A 416 -24.17 -25.08 30.66
N LYS A 417 -25.10 -24.77 29.74
CA LYS A 417 -24.89 -24.90 28.30
C LYS A 417 -24.17 -23.67 27.78
N SER A 418 -23.18 -23.86 26.92
CA SER A 418 -22.53 -22.77 26.21
C SER A 418 -22.57 -22.95 24.70
N GLU A 419 -22.80 -21.84 24.01
CA GLU A 419 -22.75 -21.74 22.57
C GLU A 419 -21.54 -20.88 22.17
N LYS A 420 -20.70 -21.43 21.30
CA LYS A 420 -19.46 -20.79 20.88
C LYS A 420 -19.52 -20.40 19.41
N PHE A 421 -19.29 -19.12 19.16
CA PHE A 421 -19.28 -18.49 17.86
C PHE A 421 -17.84 -18.14 17.48
N ALA A 422 -17.47 -18.46 16.25
CA ALA A 422 -16.22 -17.97 15.68
C ALA A 422 -16.41 -16.50 15.26
N GLY A 423 -15.44 -15.64 15.53
CA GLY A 423 -15.55 -14.27 15.07
C GLY A 423 -14.25 -13.52 15.04
N GLN A 424 -14.33 -12.34 14.45
CA GLN A 424 -13.20 -11.48 14.13
C GLN A 424 -13.43 -10.10 14.72
N TYR A 425 -12.39 -9.53 15.32
CA TYR A 425 -12.41 -8.15 15.77
C TYR A 425 -11.93 -7.24 14.63
N LEU A 426 -12.73 -6.22 14.34
CA LEU A 426 -12.51 -5.25 13.28
C LEU A 426 -12.95 -3.91 13.84
N LYS A 427 -12.13 -2.85 13.74
CA LYS A 427 -12.53 -1.49 14.12
C LYS A 427 -13.01 -0.73 12.88
N THR A 428 -14.30 -0.79 12.61
CA THR A 428 -14.93 -0.18 11.43
C THR A 428 -15.86 0.97 11.85
N PRO A 429 -15.74 2.18 11.28
CA PRO A 429 -16.64 3.28 11.63
C PRO A 429 -18.06 3.00 11.16
N VAL A 430 -19.05 3.26 12.02
CA VAL A 430 -20.47 2.99 11.74
C VAL A 430 -21.18 4.29 11.34
N PRO A 431 -21.86 4.32 10.19
CA PRO A 431 -22.59 5.49 9.74
C PRO A 431 -23.86 5.71 10.59
N ALA A 432 -24.31 6.96 10.68
CA ALA A 432 -25.44 7.35 11.53
C ALA A 432 -26.77 6.67 11.16
N ASN A 433 -26.88 6.17 9.93
CA ASN A 433 -28.07 5.53 9.38
C ASN A 433 -27.96 4.00 9.26
N GLU A 434 -26.90 3.37 9.80
CA GLU A 434 -26.65 1.92 9.64
C GLU A 434 -27.86 1.04 10.02
N PHE A 435 -28.62 1.44 11.03
CA PHE A 435 -29.75 0.66 11.55
C PHE A 435 -31.10 1.03 10.92
N GLN A 436 -31.18 2.11 10.12
CA GLN A 436 -32.47 2.65 9.65
C GLN A 436 -33.23 1.68 8.72
N ASP A 437 -32.49 0.93 7.91
CA ASP A 437 -33.07 -0.01 6.94
C ASP A 437 -33.21 -1.44 7.51
N LYS A 438 -32.58 -1.70 8.66
CA LYS A 438 -32.46 -3.04 9.28
C LYS A 438 -33.39 -3.26 10.48
N ILE A 439 -34.03 -2.20 10.99
CA ILE A 439 -35.00 -2.24 12.09
C ILE A 439 -36.42 -2.10 11.55
N ASP A 440 -37.29 -3.05 11.89
CA ASP A 440 -38.70 -3.09 11.46
C ASP A 440 -39.59 -2.24 12.40
N LEU A 441 -39.22 -0.96 12.59
CA LEU A 441 -39.98 0.04 13.34
C LEU A 441 -40.15 1.34 12.55
N PRO A 442 -41.21 2.13 12.81
CA PRO A 442 -41.33 3.49 12.30
C PRO A 442 -40.11 4.33 12.70
N THR A 443 -39.65 5.21 11.81
CA THR A 443 -38.42 6.00 11.97
C THR A 443 -38.35 6.82 13.27
N SER A 444 -39.50 7.15 13.87
CA SER A 444 -39.62 7.87 15.16
C SER A 444 -39.32 7.03 16.41
N LEU A 445 -39.24 5.71 16.28
CA LEU A 445 -38.99 4.75 17.38
C LEU A 445 -37.67 3.98 17.17
N GLN A 446 -36.91 4.29 16.13
CA GLN A 446 -35.62 3.68 15.86
C GLN A 446 -34.53 4.28 16.76
N THR A 447 -33.52 3.46 17.09
CA THR A 447 -32.34 3.92 17.83
C THR A 447 -31.56 4.92 16.96
N ASP A 448 -31.58 6.19 17.34
CA ASP A 448 -30.85 7.24 16.62
C ASP A 448 -29.36 7.17 16.96
N LEU A 449 -28.55 6.68 16.03
CA LEU A 449 -27.10 6.63 16.18
C LEU A 449 -26.45 8.01 16.03
N SER A 450 -27.17 9.06 15.62
CA SER A 450 -26.60 10.40 15.45
C SER A 450 -26.19 11.07 16.76
N ILE A 451 -26.72 10.59 17.90
CA ILE A 451 -26.42 11.10 19.24
C ILE A 451 -25.01 10.75 19.72
N TYR A 452 -24.42 9.68 19.19
CA TYR A 452 -23.08 9.19 19.57
C TYR A 452 -21.99 9.85 18.72
N LYS A 453 -20.91 10.29 19.39
CA LYS A 453 -19.78 10.96 18.70
C LYS A 453 -18.85 9.94 18.05
N GLU A 454 -18.57 8.86 18.76
CA GLU A 454 -17.77 7.74 18.31
C GLU A 454 -18.66 6.51 18.10
N ARG A 455 -18.54 5.90 16.92
CA ARG A 455 -19.35 4.74 16.53
C ARG A 455 -18.49 3.76 15.78
N TRP A 456 -18.26 2.60 16.38
CA TRP A 456 -17.36 1.60 15.86
C TRP A 456 -18.04 0.24 15.91
N LEU A 457 -18.12 -0.46 14.79
CA LEU A 457 -18.22 -1.92 14.83
C LEU A 457 -16.84 -2.41 15.28
N ARG A 458 -16.80 -3.24 16.31
CA ARG A 458 -15.59 -3.77 16.97
C ARG A 458 -15.40 -5.28 16.72
N GLY A 459 -16.46 -6.03 16.40
CA GLY A 459 -16.34 -7.43 16.02
C GLY A 459 -17.58 -8.01 15.39
N VAL A 460 -17.41 -9.11 14.64
CA VAL A 460 -18.49 -9.88 14.03
C VAL A 460 -18.29 -11.36 14.34
N PHE A 461 -19.33 -12.00 14.87
CA PHE A 461 -19.33 -13.40 15.28
C PHE A 461 -20.43 -14.17 14.55
N THR A 462 -20.12 -15.36 14.06
CA THR A 462 -21.02 -16.20 13.26
C THR A 462 -20.97 -17.65 13.71
N GLY A 463 -22.13 -18.31 13.77
CA GLY A 463 -22.26 -19.74 14.08
C GLY A 463 -23.69 -20.22 13.89
N ASP A 464 -23.89 -21.43 13.35
CA ASP A 464 -25.20 -22.09 13.18
C ASP A 464 -26.33 -21.21 12.62
N GLY A 465 -26.02 -20.37 11.61
CA GLY A 465 -26.99 -19.47 10.98
C GLY A 465 -27.37 -18.23 11.81
N GLN A 466 -26.68 -18.01 12.93
CA GLN A 466 -26.77 -16.83 13.78
C GLN A 466 -25.57 -15.91 13.54
N GLN A 467 -25.82 -14.60 13.57
CA GLN A 467 -24.79 -13.57 13.42
C GLN A 467 -24.91 -12.53 14.52
N TYR A 468 -23.80 -12.19 15.16
CA TYR A 468 -23.71 -11.15 16.17
C TYR A 468 -22.69 -10.10 15.74
N GLY A 469 -23.03 -8.81 15.90
CA GLY A 469 -22.09 -7.71 15.77
C GLY A 469 -21.84 -7.06 17.13
N LEU A 470 -20.59 -6.82 17.47
CA LEU A 470 -20.18 -6.07 18.65
C LEU A 470 -19.87 -4.63 18.24
N TYR A 471 -20.63 -3.69 18.78
CA TYR A 471 -20.51 -2.27 18.50
C TYR A 471 -20.03 -1.54 19.75
N GLN A 472 -19.27 -0.48 19.55
CA GLN A 472 -18.89 0.48 20.57
C GLN A 472 -19.47 1.84 20.18
N MET A 473 -20.33 2.37 21.06
CA MET A 473 -21.01 3.65 20.90
C MET A 473 -20.55 4.56 22.05
N ASP A 474 -19.64 5.49 21.76
CA ASP A 474 -18.86 6.23 22.76
C ASP A 474 -18.21 5.28 23.79
N ASP A 475 -18.69 5.30 25.04
CA ASP A 475 -18.21 4.46 26.15
C ASP A 475 -19.07 3.20 26.37
N GLU A 476 -20.10 2.96 25.54
CA GLU A 476 -21.00 1.83 25.66
C GLU A 476 -20.65 0.69 24.70
N LEU A 477 -20.79 -0.56 25.17
CA LEU A 477 -20.59 -1.77 24.37
C LEU A 477 -21.93 -2.43 24.06
N TRP A 478 -22.22 -2.64 22.77
CA TRP A 478 -23.50 -3.16 22.31
C TRP A 478 -23.32 -4.47 21.54
N LEU A 479 -24.10 -5.47 21.88
CA LEU A 479 -24.20 -6.74 21.15
C LEU A 479 -25.49 -6.74 20.31
N VAL A 480 -25.33 -6.82 19.00
CA VAL A 480 -26.42 -6.76 18.03
C VAL A 480 -26.59 -8.14 17.41
N TYR A 481 -27.73 -8.78 17.62
CA TYR A 481 -28.08 -10.04 16.98
C TYR A 481 -28.76 -9.75 15.64
N ILE A 482 -28.25 -10.36 14.56
CA ILE A 482 -28.71 -10.20 13.19
C ILE A 482 -29.22 -11.54 12.69
N ARG A 483 -30.43 -11.55 12.14
CA ARG A 483 -31.07 -12.73 11.56
C ARG A 483 -31.70 -12.36 10.22
N ALA A 484 -31.31 -13.06 9.15
CA ALA A 484 -31.80 -12.82 7.79
C ALA A 484 -31.71 -11.33 7.35
N ASP A 485 -30.56 -10.72 7.62
CA ASP A 485 -30.26 -9.30 7.30
C ASP A 485 -31.14 -8.25 8.03
N ARG A 486 -31.88 -8.68 9.06
CA ARG A 486 -32.64 -7.83 9.97
C ARG A 486 -32.04 -7.86 11.36
N ILE A 487 -32.06 -6.70 12.04
CA ILE A 487 -31.67 -6.65 13.44
C ILE A 487 -32.79 -7.31 14.24
N TRP A 488 -32.40 -8.32 15.02
CA TRP A 488 -33.32 -9.09 15.84
C TRP A 488 -33.31 -8.61 17.30
N SER A 489 -32.14 -8.23 17.82
CA SER A 489 -32.02 -7.59 19.13
C SER A 489 -30.76 -6.73 19.26
N ILE A 490 -30.79 -5.73 20.12
CA ILE A 490 -29.64 -4.91 20.52
C ILE A 490 -29.56 -4.91 22.05
N TYR A 491 -28.45 -5.42 22.58
CA TYR A 491 -28.17 -5.48 24.02
C TYR A 491 -27.01 -4.57 24.37
N ARG A 492 -27.14 -3.75 25.40
CA ARG A 492 -26.00 -3.10 26.04
C ARG A 492 -25.36 -4.08 27.02
N LEU A 493 -24.03 -4.15 26.99
CA LEU A 493 -23.19 -4.99 27.81
C LEU A 493 -22.40 -4.15 28.81
N GLN A 494 -22.14 -4.70 30.00
CA GLN A 494 -21.31 -4.08 31.05
C GLN A 494 -20.30 -5.07 31.63
#